data_AF-A0A350P661-F1
#
_entry.id   AF-A0A350P661-F1
#
_cell.length_a   1.000
_cell.length_b   1.000
_cell.length_c   1.000
_cell.angle_alpha   90.00
_cell.angle_beta   90.00
_cell.angle_gamma   90.00
#
_symmetry.space_group_name_H-M   'P 1'
#
loop_
_entity.id
_entity.type
_entity.pdbx_description
1 polymer ?
#
loop_
_entity_poly.entity_id
_entity_poly.type
_entity_poly.pdbx_seq_one_letter_code
_entity_poly.pdbx_strand_id
1 'polypeptide(L)'
;MPYASDKYAYGICDITGFRYRRKDMKKTWQGFVVGPDQFDAKHPQLFPRKAPPDPQAIKDARPDTADDNNFFQVYTNVGDGILGKQLDTYEVTTSLGEITVTTS
;
A
#
# COMPACT_ATOMS: atom_id res chain seq x y z
N MET A 1 -20.08 37.31 14.84
CA MET A 1 -21.54 37.54 14.91
C MET A 1 -22.15 36.36 15.67
N PRO A 2 -22.82 36.58 16.81
CA PRO A 2 -23.44 35.47 17.56
C PRO A 2 -24.73 35.02 16.86
N TYR A 3 -24.86 33.72 16.61
CA TYR A 3 -26.08 33.08 16.11
C TYR A 3 -26.97 32.66 17.28
N ALA A 4 -28.29 32.53 17.02
CA ALA A 4 -29.23 32.03 18.03
C ALA A 4 -28.90 30.58 18.43
N SER A 5 -29.11 30.22 19.69
CA SER A 5 -28.72 28.91 20.25
C SER A 5 -29.61 27.73 19.82
N ASP A 6 -30.54 27.93 18.87
CA ASP A 6 -31.48 26.92 18.39
C ASP A 6 -32.29 26.19 19.49
N LYS A 7 -32.45 26.81 20.67
CA LYS A 7 -33.09 26.19 21.85
C LYS A 7 -34.50 25.64 21.58
N TYR A 8 -35.28 26.34 20.75
CA TYR A 8 -36.65 25.98 20.36
C TYR A 8 -36.80 25.69 18.86
N ALA A 9 -35.69 25.64 18.12
CA ALA A 9 -35.73 25.40 16.70
C ALA A 9 -36.01 23.92 16.41
N TYR A 10 -36.85 23.70 15.42
CA TYR A 10 -37.13 22.37 14.87
C TYR A 10 -36.63 22.31 13.43
N GLY A 11 -36.21 21.12 13.02
CA GLY A 11 -35.95 20.81 11.62
C GLY A 11 -36.74 19.57 11.20
N ILE A 12 -36.92 19.44 9.90
CA ILE A 12 -37.59 18.31 9.26
C ILE A 12 -36.50 17.36 8.78
N CYS A 13 -36.66 16.07 9.08
CA CYS A 13 -35.74 15.03 8.59
C CYS A 13 -35.90 14.82 7.09
N ASP A 14 -34.79 14.84 6.34
CA ASP A 14 -34.80 14.68 4.88
C ASP A 14 -35.26 13.28 4.41
N ILE A 15 -35.17 12.25 5.29
CA ILE A 15 -35.52 10.86 4.95
C ILE A 15 -36.98 10.55 5.30
N THR A 16 -37.39 10.83 6.55
CA THR A 16 -38.69 10.41 7.08
C THR A 16 -39.73 11.53 7.08
N GLY A 17 -39.32 12.79 6.91
CA GLY A 17 -40.21 13.94 7.03
C GLY A 17 -40.66 14.26 8.47
N PHE A 18 -40.18 13.51 9.48
CA PHE A 18 -40.53 13.77 10.87
C PHE A 18 -39.81 15.00 11.43
N ARG A 19 -40.45 15.63 12.41
CA ARG A 19 -39.95 16.84 13.07
C ARG A 19 -39.08 16.48 14.28
N TYR A 20 -37.83 16.95 14.27
CA TYR A 20 -36.88 16.79 15.38
C TYR A 20 -36.39 18.16 15.86
N ARG A 21 -35.87 18.23 17.09
CA ARG A 21 -35.20 19.46 17.55
C ARG A 21 -33.92 19.65 16.73
N ARG A 22 -33.69 20.87 16.25
CA ARG A 22 -32.57 21.20 15.36
C ARG A 22 -31.21 20.82 15.96
N LYS A 23 -31.08 20.97 17.28
CA LYS A 23 -29.89 20.59 18.07
C LYS A 23 -29.56 19.09 18.09
N ASP A 24 -30.56 18.23 17.86
CA ASP A 24 -30.42 16.77 17.94
C ASP A 24 -30.29 16.14 16.54
N MET A 25 -30.50 16.92 15.49
CA MET A 25 -30.34 16.46 14.10
C MET A 25 -28.86 16.29 13.74
N LYS A 26 -28.57 15.30 12.90
CA LYS A 26 -27.22 14.96 12.45
C LYS A 26 -27.15 14.99 10.93
N LYS A 27 -25.99 15.34 10.39
CA LYS A 27 -25.73 15.27 8.95
C LYS A 27 -25.13 13.91 8.61
N THR A 28 -25.78 13.15 7.71
CA THR A 28 -25.26 11.88 7.21
C THR A 28 -24.07 12.10 6.28
N TRP A 29 -23.35 11.01 5.99
CA TRP A 29 -22.21 11.03 5.07
C TRP A 29 -22.59 11.35 3.61
N GLN A 30 -23.88 11.21 3.25
CA GLN A 30 -24.44 11.59 1.94
C GLN A 30 -24.85 13.07 1.87
N GLY A 31 -24.84 13.77 3.01
CA GLY A 31 -25.16 15.20 3.09
C GLY A 31 -26.57 15.54 3.57
N PHE A 32 -27.41 14.54 3.85
CA PHE A 32 -28.77 14.73 4.40
C PHE A 32 -28.76 15.09 5.88
N VAL A 33 -29.68 15.94 6.31
CA VAL A 33 -29.89 16.28 7.73
C VAL A 33 -31.05 15.46 8.26
N VAL A 34 -30.74 14.56 9.19
CA VAL A 34 -31.66 13.52 9.65
C VAL A 34 -31.82 13.53 11.16
N GLY A 35 -32.92 12.94 11.63
CA GLY A 35 -33.09 12.60 13.03
C GLY A 35 -32.03 11.60 13.51
N PRO A 36 -31.74 11.55 14.82
CA PRO A 36 -30.73 10.66 15.39
C PRO A 36 -31.05 9.17 15.21
N ASP A 37 -32.31 8.83 14.97
CA ASP A 37 -32.83 7.49 14.69
C ASP A 37 -32.51 6.99 13.28
N GLN A 38 -32.43 7.90 12.30
CA GLN A 38 -32.11 7.57 10.90
C GLN A 38 -30.64 7.85 10.56
N PHE A 39 -29.83 8.20 11.56
CA PHE A 39 -28.43 8.49 11.35
C PHE A 39 -27.65 7.20 11.11
N ASP A 40 -27.19 7.02 9.87
CA ASP A 40 -26.27 5.96 9.50
C ASP A 40 -24.81 6.43 9.60
N ALA A 41 -24.01 5.67 10.35
CA ALA A 41 -22.58 5.91 10.48
C ALA A 41 -21.86 5.44 9.20
N LYS A 42 -20.89 6.24 8.74
CA LYS A 42 -20.16 5.88 7.53
C LYS A 42 -19.47 4.52 7.69
N HIS A 43 -19.69 3.62 6.73
CA HIS A 43 -19.11 2.28 6.76
C HIS A 43 -17.57 2.35 6.80
N PRO A 44 -16.90 1.60 7.67
CA PRO A 44 -15.44 1.69 7.87
C PRO A 44 -14.63 1.33 6.62
N GLN A 45 -15.25 0.68 5.63
CA GLN A 45 -14.63 0.32 4.35
C GLN A 45 -14.56 1.49 3.35
N LEU A 46 -15.33 2.56 3.54
CA LEU A 46 -15.37 3.70 2.62
C LEU A 46 -14.16 4.64 2.75
N PHE A 47 -13.34 4.46 3.79
CA PHE A 47 -12.07 5.14 3.93
C PHE A 47 -10.97 4.11 4.17
N PRO A 48 -9.86 4.15 3.43
CA PRO A 48 -8.71 3.32 3.77
C PRO A 48 -8.25 3.69 5.18
N ARG A 49 -8.03 2.68 6.02
CA ARG A 49 -7.33 2.89 7.29
C ARG A 49 -5.96 3.48 6.97
N LYS A 50 -5.52 4.48 7.74
CA LYS A 50 -4.14 4.96 7.63
C LYS A 50 -3.20 3.77 7.85
N ALA A 51 -2.24 3.60 6.94
CA ALA A 51 -1.19 2.62 7.14
C ALA A 51 -0.50 2.90 8.49
N PRO A 52 -0.24 1.88 9.32
CA PRO A 52 0.50 2.07 10.56
C PRO A 52 1.90 2.60 10.24
N PRO A 53 2.49 3.41 11.14
CA PRO A 53 3.89 3.80 11.00
C PRO A 53 4.76 2.56 11.14
N ASP A 54 5.42 2.17 10.05
CA ASP A 54 6.40 1.10 10.04
C ASP A 54 7.77 1.70 10.42
N PRO A 55 8.42 1.26 11.51
CA PRO A 55 9.73 1.76 11.92
C PRO A 55 10.84 1.46 10.92
N GLN A 56 10.64 0.53 9.98
CA GLN A 56 11.59 0.21 8.92
C GLN A 56 11.27 0.90 7.58
N ALA A 57 10.17 1.66 7.48
CA ALA A 57 9.83 2.36 6.25
C ALA A 57 10.82 3.49 5.96
N ILE A 58 11.50 3.40 4.82
CA ILE A 58 12.33 4.47 4.28
C ILE A 58 11.42 5.44 3.53
N LYS A 59 11.46 6.72 3.90
CA LYS A 59 10.76 7.79 3.17
C LYS A 59 11.37 7.93 1.78
N ASP A 60 10.52 7.92 0.75
CA ASP A 60 10.91 8.02 -0.67
C ASP A 60 11.91 6.92 -1.10
N ALA A 61 11.64 5.67 -0.70
CA ALA A 61 12.41 4.51 -1.15
C ALA A 61 12.51 4.51 -2.68
N ARG A 62 13.72 4.35 -3.21
CA ARG A 62 13.91 4.24 -4.66
C ARG A 62 13.05 3.07 -5.18
N PRO A 63 12.31 3.26 -6.28
CA PRO A 63 11.72 2.13 -6.98
C PRO A 63 12.86 1.19 -7.39
N ASP A 64 12.72 -0.08 -7.05
CA ASP A 64 13.67 -1.13 -7.41
C ASP A 64 13.65 -1.30 -8.93
N THR A 65 14.61 -0.68 -9.61
CA THR A 65 14.93 -1.02 -10.99
C THR A 65 15.75 -2.29 -10.93
N ALA A 66 15.11 -3.43 -11.21
CA ALA A 66 15.73 -4.74 -11.37
C ALA A 66 16.68 -4.79 -12.59
N ASP A 67 17.64 -3.87 -12.66
CA ASP A 67 18.76 -3.91 -13.58
C ASP A 67 19.96 -4.45 -12.78
N ASP A 68 19.85 -5.73 -12.45
CA ASP A 68 20.87 -6.48 -11.72
C ASP A 68 22.02 -6.75 -12.71
N ASN A 69 23.04 -5.88 -12.67
CA ASN A 69 24.41 -6.18 -13.09
C ASN A 69 24.60 -6.76 -14.51
N ASN A 70 24.30 -5.99 -15.56
CA ASN A 70 24.58 -6.44 -16.94
C ASN A 70 26.08 -6.42 -17.30
N PHE A 71 26.96 -5.72 -16.57
CA PHE A 71 28.38 -5.62 -16.95
C PHE A 71 29.33 -5.46 -15.74
N PHE A 72 30.19 -6.46 -15.50
CA PHE A 72 31.38 -6.30 -14.65
C PHE A 72 32.63 -6.18 -15.52
N GLN A 73 33.35 -5.06 -15.40
CA GLN A 73 34.63 -4.85 -16.09
C GLN A 73 35.76 -5.40 -15.23
N VAL A 74 36.35 -6.54 -15.64
CA VAL A 74 37.49 -7.14 -14.94
C VAL A 74 38.79 -6.65 -15.57
N TYR A 75 39.69 -6.11 -14.75
CA TYR A 75 41.07 -5.80 -15.14
C TYR A 75 41.96 -6.98 -14.75
N THR A 76 42.50 -7.71 -15.73
CA THR A 76 43.54 -8.72 -15.47
C THR A 76 44.90 -8.15 -15.85
N ASN A 77 45.89 -8.33 -14.98
CA ASN A 77 47.26 -7.82 -15.17
C ASN A 77 48.25 -8.92 -15.61
N VAL A 78 47.76 -10.04 -16.15
CA VAL A 78 48.60 -11.16 -16.62
C VAL A 78 48.00 -11.79 -17.89
N GLY A 79 48.84 -12.00 -18.93
CA GLY A 79 48.47 -12.61 -20.22
C GLY A 79 48.04 -11.60 -21.31
N ASP A 80 47.46 -12.10 -22.41
CA ASP A 80 46.90 -11.32 -23.55
C ASP A 80 45.61 -10.59 -23.14
N GLY A 81 45.68 -9.76 -22.10
CA GLY A 81 44.57 -9.02 -21.52
C GLY A 81 43.91 -8.07 -22.52
N ILE A 82 42.93 -8.56 -23.26
CA ILE A 82 42.05 -7.71 -24.07
C ILE A 82 41.11 -7.00 -23.10
N LEU A 83 41.45 -5.74 -22.81
CA LEU A 83 40.63 -4.82 -22.03
C LEU A 83 39.27 -4.63 -22.70
N GLY A 84 38.18 -4.88 -21.96
CA GLY A 84 36.82 -4.54 -22.40
C GLY A 84 36.05 -5.61 -23.17
N LYS A 85 36.48 -6.87 -23.16
CA LYS A 85 35.67 -7.96 -23.73
C LYS A 85 34.57 -8.41 -22.76
N GLN A 86 33.32 -8.31 -23.18
CA GLN A 86 32.15 -8.85 -22.48
C GLN A 86 32.25 -10.38 -22.43
N LEU A 87 32.11 -10.97 -21.23
CA LEU A 87 32.05 -12.42 -21.05
C LEU A 87 30.59 -12.83 -20.95
N ASP A 88 30.16 -13.74 -21.84
CA ASP A 88 28.82 -14.33 -21.80
C ASP A 88 28.76 -15.42 -20.72
N THR A 89 27.74 -15.37 -19.87
CA THR A 89 27.51 -16.38 -18.83
C THR A 89 26.99 -17.67 -19.46
N TYR A 90 27.76 -18.76 -19.38
CA TYR A 90 27.31 -20.09 -19.80
C TYR A 90 26.84 -20.89 -18.57
N GLU A 91 25.66 -21.51 -18.66
CA GLU A 91 25.13 -22.41 -17.63
C GLU A 91 26.00 -23.68 -17.56
N VAL A 92 26.52 -23.99 -16.37
CA VAL A 92 27.27 -25.22 -16.10
C VAL A 92 26.31 -26.28 -15.57
N THR A 93 26.01 -27.30 -16.38
CA THR A 93 25.33 -28.52 -15.91
C THR A 93 26.37 -29.58 -15.55
N THR A 94 26.49 -29.95 -14.28
CA THR A 94 27.32 -31.09 -13.83
C THR A 94 26.45 -32.32 -13.60
N SER A 95 26.73 -33.42 -14.30
CA SER A 95 26.14 -34.74 -14.00
C SER A 95 26.91 -35.45 -12.88
N LEU A 96 26.22 -36.00 -11.88
CA LEU A 96 26.82 -36.84 -10.84
C LEU A 96 27.00 -38.27 -11.37
N GLY A 97 28.22 -38.82 -11.28
CA GLY A 97 28.55 -40.18 -11.75
C GLY A 97 28.00 -41.30 -10.85
N GLU A 98 27.81 -42.50 -11.41
CA GLU A 98 27.44 -43.73 -10.70
C GLU A 98 28.65 -44.39 -10.00
N ILE A 99 28.44 -44.94 -8.82
CA ILE A 99 29.43 -45.74 -8.09
C ILE A 99 28.91 -47.18 -7.95
N THR A 100 29.63 -48.14 -8.50
CA THR A 100 29.35 -49.58 -8.41
C THR A 100 29.97 -50.16 -7.14
N VAL A 101 29.18 -50.84 -6.30
CA VAL A 101 29.66 -51.53 -5.09
C VAL A 101 30.09 -52.95 -5.42
N THR A 102 31.29 -53.35 -5.02
CA THR A 102 31.75 -54.75 -5.01
C THR A 102 31.97 -55.19 -3.57
N THR A 103 31.21 -56.19 -3.13
CA THR A 103 31.42 -56.90 -1.86
C THR A 103 32.20 -58.20 -2.14
N SER A 104 33.34 -58.36 -1.47
CA SER A 104 34.08 -59.62 -1.35
C SER A 104 33.44 -60.55 -0.34
#